data_AF-A0A2G6IIV2-F1
#
_entry.id   AF-A0A2G6IIV2-F1
#
_cell.length_a   1.000
_cell.length_b   1.000
_cell.length_c   1.000
_cell.angle_alpha   90.00
_cell.angle_beta   90.00
_cell.angle_gamma   90.00
#
_symmetry.space_group_name_H-M   'P 1'
#
loop_
_entity.id
_entity.type
_entity.pdbx_description
1 polymer ?
#
loop_
_entity_poly.entity_id
_entity_poly.type
_entity_poly.pdbx_seq_one_letter_code
_entity_poly.pdbx_strand_id
1 'polypeptide(L)' 'MDHAKMIRMANQIATFFRSQPEGDRVDRVAAHINDFWEPRMRAQLLAHLDAGGAGLDDLVVRGADQIRTPA' A
#
# COMPACT_ATOMS: atom_id res chain seq x y z
N MET A 1 -0.02 -1.85 14.14
CA MET A 1 -0.76 -3.07 13.72
C MET A 1 0.26 -4.19 13.67
N ASP A 2 -0.14 -5.45 13.81
CA ASP A 2 0.79 -6.56 13.52
C ASP A 2 1.33 -6.44 12.07
N HIS A 3 2.61 -6.72 11.86
CA HIS A 3 3.30 -6.50 10.59
C HIS A 3 2.73 -7.39 9.48
N ALA A 4 2.51 -8.67 9.76
CA ALA A 4 1.94 -9.60 8.78
C ALA A 4 0.50 -9.21 8.43
N LYS A 5 -0.26 -8.70 9.41
CA LYS A 5 -1.60 -8.15 9.17
C LYS A 5 -1.57 -6.93 8.23
N MET A 6 -0.61 -6.03 8.39
CA MET A 6 -0.44 -4.86 7.52
C MET A 6 -0.17 -5.27 6.07
N ILE A 7 0.78 -6.19 5.84
CA ILE A 7 1.09 -6.73 4.51
C ILE A 7 -0.17 -7.36 3.88
N ARG A 8 -0.87 -8.21 4.64
CA ARG A 8 -2.10 -8.85 4.15
C ARG A 8 -3.15 -7.82 3.73
N MET A 9 -3.34 -6.76 4.51
CA MET A 9 -4.31 -5.70 4.18
C MET A 9 -3.91 -4.93 2.93
N ALA A 10 -2.63 -4.56 2.78
CA ALA A 10 -2.12 -3.90 1.58
C ALA A 10 -2.37 -4.76 0.33
N ASN A 11 -2.11 -6.06 0.41
CA ASN A 11 -2.32 -6.99 -0.70
C ASN A 11 -3.81 -7.21 -1.03
N GLN A 12 -4.68 -7.15 -0.03
CA GLN A 12 -6.13 -7.20 -0.25
C GLN A 12 -6.63 -5.97 -1.04
N ILE A 13 -6.09 -4.79 -0.75
CA ILE A 13 -6.37 -3.56 -1.50
C ILE A 13 -5.89 -3.71 -2.96
N ALA A 14 -4.67 -4.18 -3.16
CA ALA A 14 -4.13 -4.43 -4.51
C ALA A 14 -4.96 -5.47 -5.28
N THR A 15 -5.36 -6.57 -4.63
CA THR A 15 -6.21 -7.61 -5.22
C THR A 15 -7.55 -7.04 -5.68
N PHE A 16 -8.16 -6.17 -4.88
CA PHE A 16 -9.41 -5.50 -5.24
C PHE A 16 -9.22 -4.66 -6.51
N PHE A 17 -8.20 -3.80 -6.57
CA PHE A 17 -7.99 -2.94 -7.74
C PHE A 17 -7.50 -3.70 -8.98
N ARG A 18 -6.85 -4.86 -8.82
CA ARG A 18 -6.51 -5.76 -9.93
C ARG A 18 -7.75 -6.27 -10.67
N SER A 19 -8.91 -6.37 -10.01
CA SER A 19 -10.17 -6.73 -10.66
C SER A 19 -10.81 -5.58 -11.47
N GLN A 20 -10.33 -4.35 -11.30
CA GLN A 20 -10.84 -3.14 -11.98
C GLN A 20 -10.08 -2.90 -13.30
N PRO A 21 -10.55 -2.03 -14.23
CA PRO A 21 -9.81 -1.68 -15.45
C PRO A 21 -8.37 -1.20 -15.17
N GLU A 22 -7.44 -1.47 -16.09
CA GLU A 22 -5.99 -1.33 -15.83
C GLU A 22 -5.47 0.08 -15.58
N GLY A 23 -6.13 1.10 -16.14
CA GLY A 23 -5.53 2.42 -16.35
C GLY A 23 -4.91 3.09 -15.12
N ASP A 24 -5.58 3.02 -13.96
CA ASP A 24 -5.23 3.79 -12.78
C ASP A 24 -5.08 2.93 -11.51
N ARG A 25 -4.81 1.62 -11.65
CA ARG A 25 -4.77 0.69 -10.51
C ARG A 25 -3.73 1.08 -9.45
N VAL A 26 -2.54 1.50 -9.86
CA VAL A 26 -1.46 1.93 -8.94
C VAL A 26 -1.90 3.17 -8.16
N ASP A 27 -2.39 4.19 -8.88
CA ASP A 27 -2.86 5.44 -8.29
C ASP A 27 -4.00 5.21 -7.30
N ARG A 28 -4.93 4.31 -7.64
CA ARG A 28 -6.05 3.97 -6.76
C ARG A 28 -5.62 3.20 -5.51
N VAL A 29 -4.62 2.32 -5.59
CA VAL A 29 -4.05 1.65 -4.41
C VAL A 29 -3.43 2.67 -3.47
N ALA A 30 -2.59 3.57 -3.98
CA ALA A 30 -1.95 4.60 -3.17
C ALA A 30 -2.98 5.58 -2.56
N ALA A 31 -3.97 6.01 -3.35
CA ALA A 31 -5.06 6.86 -2.88
C ALA A 31 -5.85 6.20 -1.75
N HIS A 32 -6.23 4.93 -1.89
CA HIS A 32 -6.95 4.20 -0.84
C HIS A 32 -6.12 4.10 0.46
N ILE A 33 -4.82 3.84 0.35
CA ILE A 33 -3.94 3.83 1.53
C ILE A 33 -3.91 5.23 2.18
N ASN A 34 -3.77 6.29 1.39
CA ASN A 34 -3.74 7.66 1.91
C ASN A 34 -5.04 8.09 2.60
N ASP A 35 -6.19 7.69 2.05
CA ASP A 35 -7.50 8.12 2.54
C ASP A 35 -7.95 7.35 3.79
N PHE A 36 -7.61 6.05 3.87
CA PHE A 36 -8.16 5.17 4.91
C PHE A 36 -7.14 4.73 5.96
N TRP A 37 -5.83 4.86 5.71
CA TRP A 37 -4.82 4.45 6.68
C TRP A 37 -4.37 5.61 7.55
N GLU A 38 -4.37 5.37 8.86
CA GLU A 38 -3.83 6.29 9.84
C GLU A 38 -2.33 6.55 9.61
N PRO A 39 -1.80 7.73 10.00
CA PRO A 39 -0.39 8.09 9.84
C PRO A 39 0.60 7.00 10.25
N ARG A 40 0.39 6.36 11.42
CA ARG A 40 1.25 5.27 11.93
C ARG A 40 1.28 4.03 11.01
N MET A 41 0.17 3.71 10.34
CA MET A 41 0.10 2.57 9.44
C MET A 41 0.86 2.84 8.14
N ARG A 42 0.77 4.08 7.63
CA ARG A 42 1.55 4.53 6.48
C ARG A 42 3.05 4.54 6.78
N ALA A 43 3.46 5.03 7.95
CA ALA A 43 4.85 4.93 8.41
C ALA A 43 5.35 3.48 8.43
N GLN A 44 4.55 2.55 8.98
CA GLN A 44 4.91 1.13 9.04
C GLN A 44 5.04 0.50 7.66
N LEU A 45 4.16 0.86 6.70
CA LEU A 45 4.23 0.37 5.33
C LEU A 45 5.46 0.91 4.59
N LEU A 46 5.74 2.21 4.71
CA LEU A 46 6.91 2.85 4.11
C LEU A 46 8.20 2.23 4.64
N ALA A 47 8.32 2.04 5.97
CA ALA A 47 9.48 1.38 6.56
C ALA A 47 9.67 -0.07 6.06
N HIS A 48 8.58 -0.80 5.79
CA HIS A 48 8.66 -2.14 5.20
C HIS A 48 9.09 -2.10 3.73
N LEU A 49 8.63 -1.10 2.97
CA LEU A 49 9.05 -0.87 1.59
C LEU A 49 10.55 -0.51 1.52
N ASP A 50 11.04 0.34 2.42
CA ASP A 50 12.46 0.69 2.54
C ASP A 50 13.34 -0.54 2.87
N ALA A 51 12.78 -1.50 3.62
CA ALA A 51 13.43 -2.78 3.94
C ALA A 51 13.34 -3.81 2.79
N GLY A 52 12.82 -3.44 1.62
CA GLY A 52 12.72 -4.28 0.42
C GLY A 52 11.31 -4.81 0.12
N GLY A 53 10.30 -4.47 0.93
CA GLY A 53 8.89 -4.70 0.59
C GLY A 53 8.47 -6.16 0.50
N ALA A 54 9.19 -7.08 1.15
CA ALA A 54 8.97 -8.52 1.03
C ALA A 54 7.49 -8.91 1.29
N GLY A 55 6.91 -9.66 0.35
CA GLY A 55 5.53 -10.14 0.44
C GLY A 55 4.45 -9.12 0.09
N LEU A 56 4.78 -7.90 -0.34
CA LEU A 56 3.83 -6.95 -0.90
C LEU A 56 3.53 -7.25 -2.38
N ASP A 57 2.31 -6.96 -2.81
CA ASP A 57 1.91 -6.99 -4.22
C ASP A 57 2.59 -5.87 -5.02
N ASP A 58 2.91 -6.13 -6.29
CA ASP A 58 3.55 -5.18 -7.22
C ASP A 58 2.81 -3.84 -7.33
N LEU A 59 1.47 -3.84 -7.25
CA LEU A 59 0.69 -2.60 -7.27
C LEU A 59 0.94 -1.73 -6.03
N VAL A 60 1.20 -2.35 -4.87
CA VAL A 60 1.54 -1.62 -3.64
C VAL A 60 2.95 -1.06 -3.74
N VAL A 61 3.90 -1.87 -4.20
CA VAL A 61 5.30 -1.46 -4.37
C VAL A 61 5.41 -0.30 -5.34
N ARG A 62 4.72 -0.37 -6.50
CA ARG A 62 4.71 0.71 -7.49
C ARG A 62 3.98 1.96 -7.03
N GLY A 63 3.04 1.83 -6.09
CA GLY A 63 2.31 2.96 -5.49
C GLY A 63 3.06 3.63 -4.34
N ALA A 64 4.21 3.11 -3.92
CA ALA A 64 4.96 3.57 -2.75
C ALA A 64 5.25 5.08 -2.79
N ASP A 65 5.73 5.58 -3.93
CA ASP A 65 6.12 6.99 -4.12
C ASP A 65 4.94 7.97 -4.00
N GLN A 66 3.71 7.47 -4.08
CA GLN A 66 2.49 8.26 -3.97
C GLN A 66 1.86 8.20 -2.57
N ILE A 67 2.39 7.35 -1.67
CA ILE A 67 1.94 7.28 -0.28
C ILE A 67 2.51 8.49 0.48
N ARG A 68 1.61 9.26 1.09
CA ARG A 68 1.97 10.46 1.85
C ARG A 68 2.76 10.06 3.10
N THR A 69 3.99 10.54 3.20
CA THR A 69 4.79 10.45 4.42
C THR A 69 4.03 11.13 5.56
N PRO A 70 3.80 10.45 6.69
CA PRO A 70 3.16 11.06 7.84
C PRO A 70 4.07 12.16 8.43
N ALA A 71 3.46 13.29 8.78
CA ALA A 71 4.10 14.38 9.54
C ALA A 71 4.21 14.04 11.03
#